data_AF-L8HIY7-F1
#
_entry.id   AF-L8HIY7-F1
#
_cell.length_a   1.000
_cell.length_b   1.000
_cell.length_c   1.000
_cell.angle_alpha   90.00
_cell.angle_beta   90.00
_cell.angle_gamma   90.00
#
_symmetry.space_group_name_H-M   'P 1'
#
loop_
_entity.id
_entity.type
_entity.pdbx_description
1 polymer ?
#
loop_
_entity_poly.entity_id
_entity_poly.type
_entity_poly.pdbx_seq_one_letter_code
_entity_poly.pdbx_strand_id
1 'polypeptide(L)'
;MASQLPLTARKSLKDAEPQNAEAIKKLEAATGTTGWTFEADGAAIHEALKNDGNLVGRVINQTLTGLVDNIIKLCKKDDMYKEAFVEKITAKKIKFVVTSEGPAYYPGETSFPEGVLLVTIHQEKPWVNVNQTGNKIESQL
;
A
#
# COMPACT_ATOMS: atom_id res chain seq x y z
N MET A 1 -8.68 -22.46 -8.80
CA MET A 1 -10.07 -21.94 -8.88
C MET A 1 -9.99 -20.47 -8.54
N ALA A 2 -10.47 -19.57 -9.40
CA ALA A 2 -10.55 -18.15 -9.06
C ALA A 2 -11.61 -18.01 -7.95
N SER A 3 -11.18 -17.84 -6.70
CA SER A 3 -12.06 -17.57 -5.57
C SER A 3 -12.72 -16.22 -5.83
N GLN A 4 -13.94 -16.26 -6.33
CA GLN A 4 -14.73 -15.06 -6.55
C GLN A 4 -14.97 -14.41 -5.20
N LEU A 5 -14.32 -13.26 -4.96
CA LEU A 5 -14.47 -12.48 -3.72
C LEU A 5 -15.97 -12.35 -3.35
N PRO A 6 -16.34 -12.55 -2.07
CA PRO A 6 -17.73 -12.43 -1.65
C PRO A 6 -18.27 -11.02 -1.94
N LEU A 7 -19.59 -10.90 -2.03
CA LEU A 7 -20.23 -9.63 -2.35
C LEU A 7 -19.85 -8.52 -1.36
N THR A 8 -19.71 -8.86 -0.07
CA THR A 8 -19.28 -7.94 0.98
C THR A 8 -17.87 -7.40 0.73
N ALA A 9 -16.91 -8.26 0.36
CA ALA A 9 -15.54 -7.85 0.01
C ALA A 9 -15.51 -6.99 -1.25
N ARG A 10 -16.23 -7.38 -2.30
CA ARG A 10 -16.35 -6.59 -3.54
C ARG A 10 -16.94 -5.20 -3.29
N LYS A 11 -17.98 -5.12 -2.45
CA LYS A 11 -18.58 -3.85 -2.05
C LYS A 11 -17.60 -3.00 -1.23
N SER A 12 -16.95 -3.58 -0.22
CA SER A 12 -15.96 -2.88 0.61
C SER A 12 -14.81 -2.30 -0.23
N LEU A 13 -14.30 -3.07 -1.20
CA LEU A 13 -13.28 -2.61 -2.15
C LEU A 13 -13.78 -1.40 -2.97
N LYS A 14 -14.98 -1.51 -3.54
CA LYS A 14 -15.59 -0.43 -4.33
C LYS A 14 -15.82 0.85 -3.50
N ASP A 15 -16.28 0.70 -2.27
CA ASP A 15 -16.52 1.81 -1.34
C ASP A 15 -15.21 2.52 -0.93
N ALA A 16 -14.05 1.88 -1.12
CA ALA A 16 -12.72 2.43 -0.84
C ALA A 16 -12.02 3.03 -2.08
N GLU A 17 -12.52 2.77 -3.31
CA GLU A 17 -11.93 3.27 -4.55
C GLU A 17 -11.76 4.81 -4.58
N PRO A 18 -12.76 5.63 -4.17
CA PRO A 18 -12.62 7.08 -4.18
C PRO A 18 -11.47 7.58 -3.29
N GLN A 19 -11.33 7.01 -2.10
CA GLN A 19 -10.30 7.37 -1.13
C GLN A 19 -8.92 6.88 -1.59
N ASN A 20 -8.86 5.71 -2.24
CA ASN A 20 -7.62 5.21 -2.85
C ASN A 20 -7.18 6.13 -3.99
N ALA A 21 -8.10 6.55 -4.85
CA ALA A 21 -7.81 7.50 -5.93
C ALA A 21 -7.34 8.86 -5.38
N GLU A 22 -7.91 9.33 -4.28
CA GLU A 22 -7.45 10.55 -3.60
C GLU A 22 -6.02 10.38 -3.06
N ALA A 23 -5.71 9.25 -2.43
CA ALA A 23 -4.36 8.96 -1.94
C ALA A 23 -3.33 8.95 -3.09
N ILE A 24 -3.66 8.34 -4.23
CA ILE A 24 -2.79 8.35 -5.42
C ILE A 24 -2.59 9.76 -5.95
N LYS A 25 -3.63 10.59 -6.01
CA LYS A 25 -3.48 12.00 -6.41
C LYS A 25 -2.56 12.79 -5.47
N LYS A 26 -2.62 12.52 -4.16
CA LYS A 26 -1.71 13.15 -3.18
C LYS A 26 -0.26 12.71 -3.39
N LEU A 27 -0.04 11.43 -3.70
CA LEU A 27 1.27 10.91 -4.06
C LEU A 27 1.84 11.57 -5.31
N GLU A 28 1.02 11.68 -6.36
CA GLU A 28 1.39 12.35 -7.61
C GLU A 28 1.81 13.80 -7.37
N ALA A 29 1.02 14.54 -6.59
CA ALA A 29 1.34 15.92 -6.22
C ALA A 29 2.65 16.04 -5.43
N ALA A 30 2.91 15.13 -4.48
CA ALA A 30 4.10 15.18 -3.65
C ALA A 30 5.38 14.77 -4.41
N THR A 31 5.27 13.79 -5.30
CA THR A 31 6.39 13.33 -6.13
C THR A 31 6.61 14.21 -7.36
N GLY A 32 5.64 15.04 -7.75
CA GLY A 32 5.71 15.82 -8.98
C GLY A 32 5.64 14.95 -10.23
N THR A 33 5.08 13.74 -10.11
CA THR A 33 4.96 12.77 -11.21
C THR A 33 3.53 12.32 -11.39
N THR A 34 3.18 11.83 -12.57
CA THR A 34 1.84 11.32 -12.90
C THR A 34 1.91 9.90 -13.43
N GLY A 35 0.76 9.23 -13.43
CA GLY A 35 0.56 7.88 -13.97
C GLY A 35 0.79 6.79 -12.93
N TRP A 36 0.59 7.09 -11.65
CA TRP A 36 0.74 6.08 -10.61
C TRP A 36 -0.41 5.07 -10.66
N THR A 37 -0.06 3.79 -10.60
CA THR A 37 -1.02 2.70 -10.54
C THR A 37 -0.94 1.98 -9.21
N PHE A 38 -2.09 1.50 -8.74
CA PHE A 38 -2.21 0.78 -7.48
C PHE A 38 -2.94 -0.53 -7.68
N GLU A 39 -2.35 -1.60 -7.16
CA GLU A 39 -2.91 -2.94 -7.18
C GLU A 39 -2.77 -3.59 -5.80
N ALA A 40 -3.81 -4.29 -5.35
CA ALA A 40 -3.78 -5.09 -4.14
C ALA A 40 -4.46 -6.43 -4.39
N ASP A 41 -3.88 -7.51 -3.85
CA ASP A 41 -4.54 -8.81 -3.85
C ASP A 41 -5.67 -8.84 -2.81
N GLY A 42 -6.86 -8.40 -3.23
CA GLY A 42 -8.04 -8.36 -2.36
C GLY A 42 -8.46 -9.74 -1.84
N ALA A 43 -8.16 -10.83 -2.57
CA ALA A 43 -8.48 -12.19 -2.15
C ALA A 43 -7.55 -12.63 -1.01
N ALA A 44 -6.24 -12.44 -1.17
CA ALA A 44 -5.29 -12.76 -0.11
C ALA A 44 -5.52 -11.92 1.16
N ILE A 45 -5.88 -10.63 1.00
CA ILE A 45 -6.22 -9.76 2.14
C ILE A 45 -7.53 -10.21 2.81
N HIS A 46 -8.53 -10.65 2.03
CA HIS A 46 -9.77 -11.20 2.57
C HIS A 46 -9.53 -12.48 3.38
N GLU A 47 -8.66 -13.36 2.90
CA GLU A 47 -8.23 -14.57 3.64
C GLU A 47 -7.48 -14.20 4.94
N ALA A 48 -6.54 -13.25 4.89
CA ALA A 48 -5.81 -12.75 6.05
C ALA A 48 -6.75 -12.12 7.12
N LEU A 49 -7.86 -11.54 6.69
CA LEU A 49 -8.91 -10.99 7.55
C LEU A 49 -9.90 -12.06 8.06
N LYS A 50 -9.52 -13.34 8.00
CA LYS A 50 -10.36 -14.48 8.41
C LYS A 50 -11.73 -14.46 7.73
N ASN A 51 -11.73 -14.08 6.45
CA ASN A 51 -12.90 -13.96 5.60
C ASN A 51 -13.90 -12.84 5.98
N ASP A 52 -13.52 -11.84 6.78
CA ASP A 52 -14.36 -10.65 6.97
C ASP A 52 -14.28 -9.71 5.77
N GLY A 53 -15.24 -9.89 4.84
CA GLY A 53 -15.32 -9.08 3.63
C GLY A 53 -15.56 -7.58 3.87
N ASN A 54 -16.14 -7.17 5.00
CA ASN A 54 -16.44 -5.75 5.24
C ASN A 54 -15.18 -4.92 5.47
N LEU A 55 -14.09 -5.55 5.93
CA LEU A 55 -12.86 -4.89 6.31
C LEU A 55 -11.84 -4.76 5.17
N VAL A 56 -12.00 -5.52 4.09
CA VAL A 56 -10.99 -5.63 3.00
C VAL A 56 -10.63 -4.26 2.42
N GLY A 57 -11.63 -3.49 1.96
CA GLY A 57 -11.41 -2.17 1.40
C GLY A 57 -10.87 -1.17 2.41
N ARG A 58 -11.35 -1.22 3.67
CA ARG A 58 -10.86 -0.37 4.76
C ARG A 58 -9.38 -0.59 5.03
N VAL A 59 -8.95 -1.85 5.14
CA VAL A 59 -7.54 -2.18 5.45
C VAL A 59 -6.62 -1.75 4.31
N ILE A 60 -7.02 -2.02 3.06
CA ILE A 60 -6.30 -1.54 1.87
C ILE A 60 -6.17 -0.02 1.90
N ASN A 61 -7.28 0.69 2.11
CA ASN A 61 -7.27 2.14 2.09
C ASN A 61 -6.42 2.75 3.21
N GLN A 62 -6.52 2.24 4.44
CA GLN A 62 -5.74 2.76 5.56
C GLN A 62 -4.25 2.50 5.37
N THR A 63 -3.88 1.34 4.81
CA THR A 63 -2.49 1.00 4.49
C THR A 63 -1.94 1.93 3.41
N LEU A 64 -2.70 2.15 2.34
CA LEU A 64 -2.32 3.07 1.26
C LEU A 64 -2.22 4.52 1.75
N THR A 65 -3.16 4.97 2.56
CA THR A 65 -3.14 6.33 3.11
C THR A 65 -1.93 6.52 4.02
N GLY A 66 -1.66 5.58 4.92
CA GLY A 66 -0.47 5.63 5.78
C GLY A 66 0.84 5.62 5.00
N LEU A 67 0.93 4.79 3.95
CA LEU A 67 2.06 4.78 3.02
C LEU A 67 2.27 6.15 2.38
N VAL A 68 1.23 6.69 1.75
CA VAL A 68 1.28 7.98 1.04
C VAL A 68 1.64 9.11 2.00
N ASP A 69 1.06 9.16 3.19
CA ASP A 69 1.37 10.19 4.18
C ASP A 69 2.85 10.17 4.60
N ASN A 70 3.46 9.00 4.74
CA ASN A 70 4.88 8.89 5.07
C ASN A 70 5.78 9.23 3.88
N ILE A 71 5.37 8.92 2.65
CA ILE A 71 6.07 9.39 1.44
C ILE A 71 6.00 10.91 1.33
N ILE A 72 4.84 11.52 1.59
CA ILE A 72 4.70 12.99 1.57
C ILE A 72 5.63 13.63 2.60
N LYS A 73 5.74 13.07 3.80
CA LYS A 73 6.69 13.54 4.82
C LYS A 73 8.13 13.43 4.31
N LEU A 74 8.47 12.31 3.68
CA LEU A 74 9.80 12.10 3.09
C LEU A 74 10.12 13.14 2.02
N CYS A 75 9.23 13.36 1.06
CA CYS A 75 9.41 14.35 -0.01
C CYS A 75 9.49 15.80 0.51
N LYS A 76 8.92 16.09 1.69
CA LYS A 76 9.00 17.42 2.32
C LYS A 76 10.28 17.64 3.13
N LYS A 77 11.03 16.58 3.45
CA LYS A 77 12.28 16.71 4.20
C LYS A 77 13.38 17.34 3.36
N ASP A 78 13.58 16.83 2.15
CA ASP A 78 14.61 17.27 1.22
C ASP A 78 14.22 16.84 -0.21
N ASP A 79 14.52 17.67 -1.20
CA ASP A 79 14.31 17.36 -2.62
C ASP A 79 15.14 16.14 -3.06
N MET A 80 16.32 15.91 -2.46
CA MET A 80 17.13 14.73 -2.76
C MET A 80 16.40 13.40 -2.46
N TYR A 81 15.64 13.34 -1.37
CA TYR A 81 14.86 12.13 -1.04
C TYR A 81 13.70 11.93 -2.00
N LYS A 82 13.08 13.01 -2.46
CA LYS A 82 12.01 12.95 -3.47
C LYS A 82 12.55 12.42 -4.79
N GLU A 83 13.69 12.93 -5.26
CA GLU A 83 14.33 12.47 -6.50
C GLU A 83 14.71 10.99 -6.39
N ALA A 84 15.42 10.60 -5.33
CA ALA A 84 15.81 9.21 -5.10
C ALA A 84 14.60 8.26 -5.04
N PHE A 85 13.50 8.68 -4.41
CA PHE A 85 12.25 7.91 -4.36
C PHE A 85 11.66 7.68 -5.76
N VAL A 86 11.56 8.74 -6.56
CA VAL A 86 11.01 8.66 -7.91
C VAL A 86 11.89 7.81 -8.83
N GLU A 87 13.21 7.95 -8.73
CA GLU A 87 14.17 7.16 -9.51
C GLU A 87 14.12 5.67 -9.15
N LYS A 88 13.85 5.33 -7.88
CA LYS A 88 13.77 3.93 -7.44
C LYS A 88 12.50 3.24 -7.91
N ILE A 89 11.42 3.97 -8.17
CA ILE A 89 10.11 3.43 -8.56
C ILE A 89 9.80 3.82 -10.01
N THR A 90 10.63 3.34 -10.94
CA THR A 90 10.52 3.65 -12.36
C THR A 90 9.19 3.19 -12.97
N ALA A 91 8.58 2.13 -12.45
CA ALA A 91 7.31 1.61 -12.93
C ALA A 91 6.10 2.44 -12.48
N LYS A 92 6.28 3.36 -11.51
CA LYS A 92 5.20 4.14 -10.86
C LYS A 92 4.04 3.26 -10.39
N LYS A 93 4.36 2.06 -9.93
CA LYS A 93 3.39 1.05 -9.51
C LYS A 93 3.56 0.78 -8.03
N ILE A 94 2.45 0.76 -7.31
CA ILE A 94 2.35 0.29 -5.94
C ILE A 94 1.63 -1.05 -5.97
N LYS A 95 2.22 -2.06 -5.32
CA LYS A 95 1.62 -3.40 -5.22
C LYS A 95 1.55 -3.84 -3.77
N PHE A 96 0.38 -4.24 -3.31
CA PHE A 96 0.20 -4.87 -2.00
C PHE A 96 0.12 -6.38 -2.15
N VAL A 97 0.93 -7.08 -1.36
CA VAL A 97 0.96 -8.55 -1.30
C VAL A 97 0.85 -9.01 0.14
N VAL A 98 0.25 -10.18 0.35
CA VAL A 98 0.18 -10.81 1.66
C VAL A 98 1.28 -11.86 1.79
N THR A 99 1.91 -11.95 2.95
CA THR A 99 2.92 -12.96 3.27
C THR A 99 2.61 -13.67 4.59
N SER A 100 3.10 -14.89 4.72
CA SER A 100 3.20 -15.64 5.97
C SER A 100 4.58 -15.54 6.62
N GLU A 101 5.53 -14.88 5.95
CA GLU A 101 6.92 -14.78 6.37
C GLU A 101 7.20 -13.49 7.15
N GLY A 102 8.16 -13.57 8.07
CA GLY A 102 8.60 -12.44 8.86
C GLY A 102 7.74 -12.16 10.09
N PRO A 103 8.06 -11.10 10.83
CA PRO A 103 7.42 -10.77 12.10
C PRO A 103 6.02 -10.16 11.92
N ALA A 104 5.01 -10.76 12.56
CA ALA A 104 3.60 -10.36 12.47
C ALA A 104 3.26 -8.94 12.97
N TYR A 105 4.16 -8.26 13.68
CA TYR A 105 3.88 -6.95 14.30
C TYR A 105 4.39 -5.74 13.50
N TYR A 106 4.88 -5.95 12.28
CA TYR A 106 5.43 -4.85 11.50
C TYR A 106 4.34 -4.14 10.68
N PRO A 107 4.41 -2.79 10.60
CA PRO A 107 3.66 -2.08 9.56
C PRO A 107 4.10 -2.60 8.20
N GLY A 108 3.22 -2.53 7.19
CA GLY A 108 3.48 -3.10 5.86
C GLY A 108 4.91 -2.79 5.38
N GLU A 109 5.69 -3.84 5.13
CA GLU A 109 7.11 -3.71 4.82
C GLU A 109 7.30 -3.29 3.36
N THR A 110 8.14 -2.29 3.12
CA THR A 110 8.39 -1.76 1.78
C THR A 110 9.65 -2.37 1.17
N SER A 111 9.59 -2.65 -0.13
CA SER A 111 10.75 -3.00 -0.95
C SER A 111 10.54 -2.50 -2.39
N PHE A 112 11.60 -2.52 -3.19
CA PHE A 112 11.61 -1.97 -4.56
C PHE A 112 11.99 -2.98 -5.65
N PRO A 113 11.38 -4.17 -5.71
CA PRO A 113 11.69 -5.13 -6.76
C PRO A 113 11.30 -4.56 -8.12
N GLU A 114 12.21 -4.64 -9.09
CA GLU A 114 11.95 -4.28 -10.50
C GLU A 114 11.35 -2.87 -10.70
N GLY A 115 11.68 -1.92 -9.82
CA GLY A 115 11.17 -0.55 -9.91
C GLY A 115 9.70 -0.38 -9.48
N VAL A 116 9.13 -1.37 -8.77
CA VAL A 116 7.78 -1.33 -8.19
C VAL A 116 7.89 -1.11 -6.68
N LEU A 117 7.05 -0.25 -6.11
CA LEU A 117 6.91 -0.13 -4.67
C LEU A 117 6.03 -1.28 -4.15
N LEU A 118 6.68 -2.33 -3.65
CA LEU A 118 6.01 -3.47 -3.05
C LEU A 118 5.79 -3.21 -1.57
N VAL A 119 4.55 -3.38 -1.10
CA VAL A 119 4.19 -3.40 0.32
C VAL A 119 3.74 -4.80 0.71
N THR A 120 4.45 -5.39 1.64
CA THR A 120 4.21 -6.74 2.15
C THR A 120 3.42 -6.66 3.46
N ILE A 121 2.24 -7.26 3.47
CA ILE A 121 1.29 -7.27 4.60
C ILE A 121 1.32 -8.66 5.24
N HIS A 122 1.52 -8.76 6.55
CA HIS A 122 1.55 -10.05 7.22
C HIS A 122 0.13 -10.63 7.42
N GLN A 123 -0.07 -11.90 7.05
CA GLN A 123 -1.39 -12.54 7.05
C GLN A 123 -2.06 -12.61 8.43
N GLU A 124 -1.30 -12.77 9.51
CA GLU A 124 -1.86 -12.90 10.86
C GLU A 124 -2.36 -11.58 11.45
N LYS A 125 -1.84 -10.48 10.93
CA LYS A 125 -1.99 -9.12 11.48
C LYS A 125 -2.04 -8.08 10.35
N PRO A 126 -3.01 -8.21 9.41
CA PRO A 126 -3.06 -7.39 8.20
C PRO A 126 -3.40 -5.91 8.45
N TRP A 127 -3.77 -5.57 9.69
CA TRP A 127 -4.05 -4.21 10.15
C TRP A 127 -3.28 -3.95 11.45
N VAL A 128 -1.95 -4.03 11.41
CA VAL A 128 -1.13 -3.52 12.51
C VAL A 128 -0.35 -2.31 12.03
N ASN A 129 -0.45 -1.21 12.79
CA ASN A 129 0.33 0.01 12.56
C ASN A 129 0.28 0.54 11.12
N VAL A 130 -0.87 0.42 10.44
CA VAL A 130 -1.04 0.81 9.02
C VAL A 130 -0.66 2.27 8.73
N ASN A 131 -0.76 3.15 9.74
CA ASN A 131 -0.31 4.55 9.67
C ASN A 131 1.23 4.72 9.62
N GLN A 132 1.98 3.68 9.94
CA GLN A 132 3.45 3.65 9.89
C GLN A 132 3.97 2.97 8.61
N THR A 133 3.10 2.51 7.71
CA THR A 133 3.50 1.90 6.43
C THR A 133 4.42 2.85 5.68
N GLY A 134 5.56 2.35 5.18
CA GLY A 134 6.56 3.15 4.48
C GLY A 134 7.46 4.05 5.34
N ASN A 135 7.39 3.98 6.67
CA ASN A 135 8.27 4.76 7.54
C ASN A 135 9.78 4.44 7.38
N LYS A 136 10.11 3.27 6.82
CA LYS A 136 11.49 2.82 6.56
C LYS A 136 12.00 3.17 5.17
N ILE A 137 11.18 3.71 4.28
CA ILE A 137 11.57 4.01 2.88
C ILE A 137 12.86 4.85 2.84
N GLU A 138 12.97 5.85 3.71
CA GLU A 138 14.15 6.72 3.82
C GLU A 138 15.46 5.94 3.98
N SER A 139 15.47 4.90 4.82
CA SER A 139 16.66 4.05 5.03
C SER A 139 16.97 3.11 3.87
N GLN A 140 16.06 3.02 2.89
CA GLN A 140 16.16 2.14 1.74
C GLN A 140 16.45 2.91 0.45
N LEU A 141 16.41 4.24 0.42
CA LEU A 141 16.72 5.08 -0.75
C LEU A 141 18.23 5.17 -0.96
#